data_AF-A0A165BXV6-F1
#
_entry.id   AF-A0A165BXV6-F1
#
_cell.length_a   1.000
_cell.length_b   1.000
_cell.length_c   1.000
_cell.angle_alpha   90.00
_cell.angle_beta   90.00
_cell.angle_gamma   90.00
#
_symmetry.space_group_name_H-M   'P 1'
#
loop_
_entity.id
_entity.type
_entity.pdbx_description
1 polymer ?
#
loop_
_entity_poly.entity_id
_entity_poly.type
_entity_poly.pdbx_seq_one_letter_code
_entity_poly.pdbx_strand_id
1 'polypeptide(L)'
;MSIDAYHALKPSSSDTRQVLDAIANAPSFSFTESQRKELVQSLLDDIKDPDARIGKQNVVHALNAIKMVGRQPVTALIIAKQENLDLLAVTITADDAQVVYNAMKIVANTLLLVLDTALERWLATSGPAAAHQVLRTRHEPEPMFLAARILFLCTTKPLPFVRQLVEKDGGLDTLISCYDPALVAFLDNKQWAKDALIDLLKVTFNLLLNYPRLLDAEADPAAPPKPMGESWSAKLEPLLAPLLRTFAALPQGAQAPFVPPLTHVVHSLINIPVAPYAEIWLSPSPSPSRASSASAAADASPKPPSSSSAPSSRPESPAPLPPIDVTKKA
;
A
#
# COMPACT_ATOMS: atom_id res chain seq x y z
N MET A 1 -0.35 -0.84 -33.85
CA MET A 1 -1.61 -0.56 -33.15
C MET A 1 -1.56 0.90 -32.76
N SER A 2 -2.31 1.75 -33.46
CA SER A 2 -2.13 3.19 -33.38
C SER A 2 -3.23 3.86 -32.55
N ILE A 3 -2.87 5.02 -31.99
CA ILE A 3 -3.78 5.97 -31.37
C ILE A 3 -5.01 6.29 -32.26
N ASP A 4 -4.87 6.16 -33.58
CA ASP A 4 -5.95 6.34 -34.55
C ASP A 4 -7.11 5.36 -34.33
N ALA A 5 -6.83 4.11 -33.92
CA ALA A 5 -7.87 3.13 -33.64
C ALA A 5 -8.76 3.57 -32.46
N TYR A 6 -8.16 4.25 -31.47
CA TYR A 6 -8.90 4.84 -30.35
C TYR A 6 -9.73 6.04 -30.80
N HIS A 7 -9.15 6.96 -31.58
CA HIS A 7 -9.86 8.14 -32.05
C HIS A 7 -10.97 7.83 -33.07
N ALA A 8 -10.88 6.69 -33.77
CA ALA A 8 -11.94 6.21 -34.66
C ALA A 8 -13.14 5.62 -33.92
N LEU A 9 -13.05 5.38 -32.59
CA LEU A 9 -14.17 4.89 -31.80
C LEU A 9 -15.33 5.90 -31.82
N LYS A 10 -16.54 5.37 -31.92
CA LYS A 10 -17.80 6.12 -31.74
C LYS A 10 -18.41 5.75 -30.39
N PRO A 11 -19.22 6.65 -29.79
CA PRO A 11 -20.00 6.31 -28.61
C PRO A 11 -20.80 5.02 -28.84
N SER A 12 -20.78 4.11 -27.85
CA SER A 12 -21.44 2.80 -27.91
C SER A 12 -20.90 1.81 -28.97
N SER A 13 -19.66 1.98 -29.46
CA SER A 13 -19.02 0.98 -30.31
C SER A 13 -18.84 -0.36 -29.55
N SER A 14 -19.13 -1.49 -30.22
CA SER A 14 -18.86 -2.83 -29.67
C SER A 14 -17.37 -3.09 -29.45
N ASP A 15 -16.51 -2.38 -30.19
CA ASP A 15 -15.08 -2.67 -30.26
C ASP A 15 -14.28 -1.87 -29.22
N THR A 16 -14.93 -0.95 -28.48
CA THR A 16 -14.28 -0.07 -27.49
C THR A 16 -13.45 -0.86 -26.48
N ARG A 17 -14.01 -1.92 -25.90
CA ARG A 17 -13.30 -2.77 -24.94
C ARG A 17 -12.05 -3.40 -25.57
N GLN A 18 -12.18 -3.96 -26.76
CA GLN A 18 -11.07 -4.61 -27.46
C GLN A 18 -9.94 -3.62 -27.72
N VAL A 19 -10.25 -2.39 -28.14
CA VAL A 19 -9.26 -1.31 -28.36
C VAL A 19 -8.57 -0.89 -27.07
N LEU A 20 -9.30 -0.75 -25.97
CA LEU A 20 -8.73 -0.41 -24.66
C LEU A 20 -7.81 -1.51 -24.11
N ASP A 21 -8.23 -2.77 -24.21
CA ASP A 21 -7.41 -3.92 -23.81
C ASP A 21 -6.16 -4.06 -24.68
N ALA A 22 -6.30 -3.77 -25.97
CA ALA A 22 -5.20 -3.66 -26.93
C ALA A 22 -4.16 -2.60 -26.50
N ILE A 23 -4.61 -1.40 -26.12
CA ILE A 23 -3.75 -0.33 -25.61
C ILE A 23 -3.06 -0.76 -24.31
N ALA A 24 -3.79 -1.36 -23.38
CA ALA A 24 -3.25 -1.77 -22.09
C ALA A 24 -2.14 -2.84 -22.21
N ASN A 25 -2.25 -3.72 -23.22
CA ASN A 25 -1.30 -4.81 -23.47
C ASN A 25 -0.20 -4.45 -24.49
N ALA A 26 -0.22 -3.23 -25.03
CA ALA A 26 0.77 -2.80 -26.01
C ALA A 26 2.19 -2.77 -25.41
N PRO A 27 3.23 -3.24 -26.13
CA PRO A 27 4.61 -3.11 -25.70
C PRO A 27 5.01 -1.67 -25.36
N SER A 28 5.99 -1.51 -24.46
CA SER A 28 6.43 -0.19 -24.00
C SER A 28 6.95 0.70 -25.12
N PHE A 29 7.32 0.18 -26.29
CA PHE A 29 7.79 0.95 -27.46
C PHE A 29 6.70 1.22 -28.51
N SER A 30 5.46 0.81 -28.29
CA SER A 30 4.38 0.94 -29.28
C SER A 30 3.89 2.37 -29.51
N PHE A 31 4.24 3.30 -28.62
CA PHE A 31 3.81 4.70 -28.69
C PHE A 31 5.01 5.64 -28.55
N THR A 32 5.04 6.71 -29.33
CA THR A 32 5.97 7.82 -29.06
C THR A 32 5.55 8.56 -27.78
N GLU A 33 6.45 9.36 -27.21
CA GLU A 33 6.12 10.17 -26.03
C GLU A 33 4.90 11.08 -26.28
N SER A 34 4.84 11.74 -27.44
CA SER A 34 3.72 12.60 -27.82
C SER A 34 2.41 11.83 -27.88
N GLN A 35 2.41 10.67 -28.55
CA GLN A 35 1.22 9.81 -28.66
C GLN A 35 0.73 9.35 -27.29
N ARG A 36 1.63 9.03 -26.34
CA ARG A 36 1.21 8.64 -24.99
C ARG A 36 0.56 9.78 -24.23
N LYS A 37 1.11 11.00 -24.32
CA LYS A 37 0.54 12.18 -23.65
C LYS A 37 -0.87 12.46 -24.17
N GLU A 38 -1.03 12.45 -25.50
CA GLU A 38 -2.31 12.65 -26.17
C GLU A 38 -3.32 11.55 -25.82
N LEU A 39 -2.90 10.29 -25.85
CA LEU A 39 -3.76 9.15 -25.53
C LEU A 39 -4.22 9.17 -24.07
N VAL A 40 -3.33 9.44 -23.13
CA VAL A 40 -3.68 9.52 -21.70
C VAL A 40 -4.66 10.67 -21.44
N GLN A 41 -4.42 11.85 -22.04
CA GLN A 41 -5.35 12.97 -21.90
C GLN A 41 -6.72 12.62 -22.50
N SER A 42 -6.75 12.05 -23.71
CA SER A 42 -8.00 11.68 -24.38
C SER A 42 -8.82 10.64 -23.61
N LEU A 43 -8.15 9.66 -22.98
CA LEU A 43 -8.80 8.68 -22.12
C LEU A 43 -9.40 9.32 -20.86
N LEU A 44 -8.69 10.27 -20.23
CA LEU A 44 -9.18 10.99 -19.06
C LEU A 44 -10.38 11.89 -19.40
N ASP A 45 -10.31 12.60 -20.52
CA ASP A 45 -11.40 13.44 -21.02
C ASP A 45 -12.66 12.60 -21.28
N ASP A 46 -12.51 11.42 -21.90
CA ASP A 46 -13.63 10.52 -22.18
C ASP A 46 -14.15 9.78 -20.94
N ILE A 47 -13.37 9.64 -19.86
CA ILE A 47 -13.87 9.12 -18.57
C ILE A 47 -14.72 10.19 -17.87
N LYS A 48 -14.34 11.47 -18.01
CA LYS A 48 -15.07 12.60 -17.41
C LYS A 48 -16.43 12.81 -18.06
N ASP A 49 -16.53 12.58 -19.37
CA ASP A 49 -17.76 12.74 -20.14
C ASP A 49 -18.49 11.39 -20.33
N PRO A 50 -19.67 11.20 -19.71
CA PRO A 50 -20.41 9.94 -19.81
C PRO A 50 -20.92 9.64 -21.23
N ASP A 51 -21.03 10.64 -22.10
CA ASP A 51 -21.51 10.52 -23.48
C ASP A 51 -20.36 10.32 -24.48
N ALA A 52 -19.12 10.25 -24.00
CA ALA A 52 -17.93 10.07 -24.82
C ALA A 52 -17.75 8.62 -25.33
N ARG A 53 -16.63 8.40 -26.03
CA ARG A 53 -16.32 7.15 -26.76
C ARG A 53 -16.28 5.90 -25.87
N ILE A 54 -15.87 6.05 -24.61
CA ILE A 54 -15.65 4.93 -23.69
C ILE A 54 -16.98 4.37 -23.18
N GLY A 55 -17.91 5.24 -22.75
CA GLY A 55 -19.13 4.85 -22.05
C GLY A 55 -18.87 4.24 -20.66
N LYS A 56 -19.88 4.24 -19.79
CA LYS A 56 -19.74 3.84 -18.37
C LYS A 56 -19.23 2.41 -18.18
N GLN A 57 -19.63 1.49 -19.05
CA GLN A 57 -19.28 0.07 -18.98
C GLN A 57 -17.80 -0.23 -19.26
N ASN A 58 -17.07 0.70 -19.90
CA ASN A 58 -15.66 0.49 -20.26
C ASN A 58 -14.68 1.33 -19.42
N VAL A 59 -15.16 2.05 -18.39
CA VAL A 59 -14.32 2.91 -17.53
C VAL A 59 -13.18 2.10 -16.89
N VAL A 60 -13.45 0.89 -16.40
CA VAL A 60 -12.41 0.02 -15.81
C VAL A 60 -11.30 -0.30 -16.83
N HIS A 61 -11.66 -0.60 -18.08
CA HIS A 61 -10.71 -0.89 -19.15
C HIS A 61 -9.90 0.34 -19.53
N ALA A 62 -10.53 1.52 -19.54
CA ALA A 62 -9.86 2.78 -19.80
C ALA A 62 -8.86 3.16 -18.69
N LEU A 63 -9.25 3.02 -17.42
CA LEU A 63 -8.35 3.22 -16.29
C LEU A 63 -7.19 2.21 -16.33
N ASN A 64 -7.45 0.96 -16.70
CA ASN A 64 -6.38 -0.02 -16.90
C ASN A 64 -5.41 0.40 -18.01
N ALA A 65 -5.91 0.91 -19.14
CA ALA A 65 -5.09 1.44 -20.22
C ALA A 65 -4.25 2.65 -19.75
N ILE A 66 -4.85 3.62 -19.06
CA ILE A 66 -4.15 4.77 -18.47
C ILE A 66 -3.05 4.29 -17.51
N LYS A 67 -3.35 3.32 -16.63
CA LYS A 67 -2.37 2.74 -15.70
C LYS A 67 -1.17 2.11 -16.41
N MET A 68 -1.38 1.47 -17.55
CA MET A 68 -0.31 0.80 -18.30
C MET A 68 0.54 1.80 -19.10
N VAL A 69 -0.11 2.76 -19.77
CA VAL A 69 0.57 3.81 -20.56
C VAL A 69 1.24 4.85 -19.65
N GLY A 70 0.64 5.14 -18.50
CA GLY A 70 1.04 6.16 -17.51
C GLY A 70 2.27 5.81 -16.67
N ARG A 71 2.95 4.67 -16.91
CA ARG A 71 4.12 4.21 -16.14
C ARG A 71 5.41 4.98 -16.44
N GLN A 72 5.32 6.11 -17.14
CA GLN A 72 6.46 6.97 -17.47
C GLN A 72 6.27 8.35 -16.82
N PRO A 73 7.36 9.02 -16.35
CA PRO A 73 7.26 10.34 -15.74
C PRO A 73 6.57 11.38 -16.64
N VAL A 74 6.84 11.35 -17.95
CA VAL A 74 6.28 12.29 -18.93
C VAL A 74 4.75 12.21 -19.06
N THR A 75 4.19 11.02 -18.92
CA THR A 75 2.73 10.80 -18.86
C THR A 75 2.16 11.04 -17.47
N ALA A 76 2.92 10.72 -16.42
CA ALA A 76 2.52 11.02 -15.05
C ALA A 76 2.33 12.53 -14.84
N LEU A 77 3.11 13.39 -15.52
CA LEU A 77 2.88 14.84 -15.53
C LEU A 77 1.55 15.26 -16.13
N ILE A 78 1.03 14.52 -17.12
CA ILE A 78 -0.31 14.76 -17.69
C ILE A 78 -1.38 14.36 -16.68
N ILE A 79 -1.22 13.20 -16.04
CA ILE A 79 -2.15 12.72 -15.00
C ILE A 79 -2.12 13.65 -13.79
N ALA A 80 -0.97 14.20 -13.45
CA ALA A 80 -0.76 15.13 -12.34
C ALA A 80 -1.30 16.55 -12.60
N LYS A 81 -1.95 16.83 -13.74
CA LYS A 81 -2.69 18.09 -13.90
C LYS A 81 -3.84 18.15 -12.90
N GLN A 82 -4.22 19.37 -12.48
CA GLN A 82 -5.24 19.56 -11.46
C GLN A 82 -6.58 18.93 -11.85
N GLU A 83 -7.10 19.24 -13.05
CA GLU A 83 -8.40 18.70 -13.48
C GLU A 83 -8.44 17.17 -13.58
N ASN A 84 -7.29 16.55 -13.85
CA ASN A 84 -7.17 15.09 -13.99
C ASN A 84 -7.09 14.41 -12.61
N LEU A 85 -6.41 15.03 -11.64
CA LEU A 85 -6.39 14.56 -10.26
C LEU A 85 -7.76 14.73 -9.59
N ASP A 86 -8.48 15.81 -9.86
CA ASP A 86 -9.85 16.01 -9.37
C ASP A 86 -10.79 14.91 -9.90
N LEU A 87 -10.70 14.59 -11.19
CA LEU A 87 -11.43 13.46 -11.78
C LEU A 87 -11.12 12.14 -11.07
N LEU A 88 -9.84 11.85 -10.84
CA LEU A 88 -9.42 10.62 -10.16
C LEU A 88 -9.86 10.58 -8.70
N ALA A 89 -9.87 11.72 -8.01
CA ALA A 89 -10.39 11.83 -6.65
C ALA A 89 -11.87 11.44 -6.57
N VAL A 90 -12.70 11.93 -7.50
CA VAL A 90 -14.11 11.52 -7.62
C VAL A 90 -14.23 10.05 -8.03
N THR A 91 -13.35 9.57 -8.90
CA THR A 91 -13.38 8.16 -9.36
C THR A 91 -13.10 7.17 -8.22
N ILE A 92 -12.28 7.56 -7.22
CA ILE A 92 -12.02 6.74 -6.02
C ILE A 92 -13.26 6.59 -5.14
N THR A 93 -14.26 7.47 -5.25
CA THR A 93 -15.52 7.36 -4.50
C THR A 93 -16.60 6.59 -5.24
N ALA A 94 -16.29 5.95 -6.37
CA ALA A 94 -17.24 5.14 -7.12
C ALA A 94 -17.68 3.88 -6.35
N ASP A 95 -18.89 3.38 -6.67
CA ASP A 95 -19.41 2.15 -6.06
C ASP A 95 -18.65 0.90 -6.55
N ASP A 96 -18.23 0.90 -7.81
CA ASP A 96 -17.50 -0.21 -8.42
C ASP A 96 -16.06 -0.31 -7.89
N ALA A 97 -15.78 -1.39 -7.15
CA ALA A 97 -14.47 -1.65 -6.57
C ALA A 97 -13.32 -1.66 -7.61
N GLN A 98 -13.55 -2.21 -8.80
CA GLN A 98 -12.51 -2.26 -9.84
C GLN A 98 -12.19 -0.89 -10.41
N VAL A 99 -13.20 0.00 -10.50
CA VAL A 99 -13.00 1.41 -10.85
C VAL A 99 -12.14 2.09 -9.81
N VAL A 100 -12.52 1.95 -8.53
CA VAL A 100 -11.77 2.53 -7.40
C VAL A 100 -10.32 2.04 -7.39
N TYR A 101 -10.08 0.74 -7.49
CA TYR A 101 -8.74 0.18 -7.39
C TYR A 101 -7.83 0.61 -8.55
N ASN A 102 -8.37 0.68 -9.78
CA ASN A 102 -7.57 1.15 -10.91
C ASN A 102 -7.28 2.67 -10.81
N ALA A 103 -8.24 3.48 -10.35
CA ALA A 103 -7.99 4.90 -10.10
C ALA A 103 -6.90 5.10 -9.03
N MET A 104 -6.96 4.38 -7.91
CA MET A 104 -5.93 4.45 -6.87
C MET A 104 -4.56 4.00 -7.38
N LYS A 105 -4.48 2.95 -8.20
CA LYS A 105 -3.22 2.52 -8.84
C LYS A 105 -2.62 3.61 -9.72
N ILE A 106 -3.46 4.33 -10.47
CA ILE A 106 -3.03 5.47 -11.29
C ILE A 106 -2.47 6.58 -10.39
N VAL A 107 -3.21 6.99 -9.37
CA VAL A 107 -2.80 8.05 -8.43
C VAL A 107 -1.50 7.69 -7.70
N ALA A 108 -1.40 6.47 -7.14
CA ALA A 108 -0.22 6.01 -6.44
C ALA A 108 1.03 6.02 -7.33
N ASN A 109 0.90 5.56 -8.58
CA ASN A 109 2.00 5.60 -9.54
C ASN A 109 2.37 7.04 -9.93
N THR A 110 1.39 7.91 -10.15
CA THR A 110 1.62 9.32 -10.47
C THR A 110 2.36 10.03 -9.34
N LEU A 111 1.89 9.88 -8.10
CA LEU A 111 2.56 10.42 -6.91
C LEU A 111 3.98 9.85 -6.75
N LEU A 112 4.20 8.56 -7.04
CA LEU A 112 5.53 7.97 -6.95
C LEU A 112 6.50 8.51 -8.02
N LEU A 113 6.02 8.70 -9.25
CA LEU A 113 6.86 9.08 -10.39
C LEU A 113 7.20 10.59 -10.42
N VAL A 114 6.29 11.44 -9.96
CA VAL A 114 6.44 12.91 -10.00
C VAL A 114 5.97 13.56 -8.69
N LEU A 115 6.45 13.03 -7.56
CA LEU A 115 5.99 13.38 -6.22
C LEU A 115 5.91 14.88 -5.95
N ASP A 116 6.97 15.63 -6.22
CA ASP A 116 7.01 17.05 -5.88
C ASP A 116 5.95 17.87 -6.64
N THR A 117 5.62 17.51 -7.88
CA THR A 117 4.58 18.20 -8.66
C THR A 117 3.17 17.67 -8.34
N ALA A 118 3.02 16.36 -8.21
CA ALA A 118 1.71 15.75 -8.03
C ALA A 118 1.18 15.90 -6.61
N LEU A 119 2.05 15.92 -5.60
CA LEU A 119 1.63 15.95 -4.19
C LEU A 119 0.86 17.22 -3.86
N GLU A 120 1.38 18.40 -4.21
CA GLU A 120 0.71 19.68 -3.92
C GLU A 120 -0.70 19.73 -4.54
N ARG A 121 -0.79 19.35 -5.83
CA ARG A 121 -2.06 19.32 -6.56
C ARG A 121 -3.02 18.28 -6.01
N TRP A 122 -2.52 17.10 -5.65
CA TRP A 122 -3.30 16.03 -5.04
C TRP A 122 -3.88 16.45 -3.69
N LEU A 123 -3.08 17.10 -2.85
CA LEU A 123 -3.53 17.62 -1.56
C LEU A 123 -4.58 18.74 -1.69
N ALA A 124 -4.64 19.43 -2.83
CA ALA A 124 -5.67 20.41 -3.13
C ALA A 124 -7.02 19.77 -3.57
N THR A 125 -7.06 18.45 -3.80
CA THR A 125 -8.28 17.71 -4.18
C THR A 125 -8.98 17.09 -2.97
N SER A 126 -10.15 16.48 -3.17
CA SER A 126 -10.78 15.58 -2.19
C SER A 126 -10.12 14.17 -2.11
N GLY A 127 -9.09 13.94 -2.92
CA GLY A 127 -8.43 12.66 -3.12
C GLY A 127 -7.82 12.04 -1.87
N PRO A 128 -7.03 12.78 -1.06
CA PRO A 128 -6.49 12.24 0.20
C PRO A 128 -7.59 11.77 1.16
N ALA A 129 -8.70 12.53 1.26
CA ALA A 129 -9.85 12.15 2.07
C ALA A 129 -10.56 10.91 1.52
N ALA A 130 -10.69 10.80 0.20
CA ALA A 130 -11.24 9.61 -0.46
C ALA A 130 -10.36 8.36 -0.21
N ALA A 131 -9.03 8.48 -0.31
CA ALA A 131 -8.10 7.39 0.01
C ALA A 131 -8.18 6.98 1.49
N HIS A 132 -8.27 7.95 2.40
CA HIS A 132 -8.50 7.69 3.82
C HIS A 132 -9.83 6.98 4.07
N GLN A 133 -10.91 7.37 3.39
CA GLN A 133 -12.21 6.73 3.48
C GLN A 133 -12.18 5.28 2.97
N VAL A 134 -11.44 5.00 1.89
CA VAL A 134 -11.21 3.62 1.43
C VAL A 134 -10.51 2.80 2.52
N LEU A 135 -9.45 3.34 3.14
CA LEU A 135 -8.74 2.66 4.21
C LEU A 135 -9.63 2.36 5.42
N ARG A 136 -10.54 3.30 5.75
CA ARG A 136 -11.48 3.18 6.86
C ARG A 136 -12.58 2.14 6.63
N THR A 137 -12.97 1.90 5.38
CA THR A 137 -14.16 1.10 5.05
C THR A 137 -13.85 -0.24 4.39
N ARG A 138 -12.66 -0.41 3.82
CA ARG A 138 -12.27 -1.60 3.06
C ARG A 138 -10.99 -2.20 3.65
N HIS A 139 -11.14 -3.31 4.36
CA HIS A 139 -10.05 -3.99 5.05
C HIS A 139 -9.46 -5.17 4.25
N GLU A 140 -9.82 -5.32 2.98
CA GLU A 140 -9.15 -6.28 2.10
C GLU A 140 -7.71 -5.83 1.79
N PRO A 141 -6.75 -6.76 1.64
CA PRO A 141 -5.34 -6.41 1.46
C PRO A 141 -5.03 -5.45 0.31
N GLU A 142 -5.68 -5.60 -0.85
CA GLU A 142 -5.43 -4.77 -2.02
C GLU A 142 -5.88 -3.30 -1.85
N PRO A 143 -7.16 -2.99 -1.52
CA PRO A 143 -7.55 -1.60 -1.25
C PRO A 143 -6.78 -0.98 -0.09
N MET A 144 -6.51 -1.75 0.96
CA MET A 144 -5.71 -1.28 2.10
C MET A 144 -4.30 -0.89 1.66
N PHE A 145 -3.63 -1.73 0.88
CA PHE A 145 -2.33 -1.43 0.29
C PHE A 145 -2.34 -0.15 -0.53
N LEU A 146 -3.31 -0.01 -1.45
CA LEU A 146 -3.38 1.16 -2.32
C LEU A 146 -3.66 2.44 -1.54
N ALA A 147 -4.55 2.39 -0.54
CA ALA A 147 -4.89 3.55 0.28
C ALA A 147 -3.71 3.95 1.16
N ALA A 148 -3.09 2.98 1.84
CA ALA A 148 -1.91 3.21 2.67
C ALA A 148 -0.74 3.75 1.84
N ARG A 149 -0.53 3.28 0.60
CA ARG A 149 0.48 3.82 -0.32
C ARG A 149 0.23 5.29 -0.64
N ILE A 150 -1.00 5.67 -0.97
CA ILE A 150 -1.35 7.07 -1.28
C ILE A 150 -1.13 7.94 -0.03
N LEU A 151 -1.63 7.53 1.13
CA LEU A 151 -1.47 8.27 2.38
C LEU A 151 0.00 8.36 2.81
N PHE A 152 0.80 7.32 2.56
CA PHE A 152 2.24 7.34 2.81
C PHE A 152 2.89 8.46 2.00
N LEU A 153 2.59 8.53 0.70
CA LEU A 153 3.10 9.59 -0.19
C LEU A 153 2.59 10.98 0.22
N CYS A 154 1.37 11.07 0.77
CA CYS A 154 0.81 12.32 1.28
C CYS A 154 1.45 12.81 2.59
N THR A 155 2.14 11.92 3.32
CA THR A 155 2.66 12.18 4.67
C THR A 155 4.19 12.21 4.73
N THR A 156 4.89 12.17 3.58
CA THR A 156 6.37 12.14 3.53
C THR A 156 7.03 13.43 4.04
N LYS A 157 6.28 14.53 4.12
CA LYS A 157 6.73 15.85 4.57
C LYS A 157 5.82 16.34 5.72
N PRO A 158 6.32 17.20 6.63
CA PRO A 158 5.50 17.87 7.64
C PRO A 158 4.59 18.90 6.97
N LEU A 159 3.44 18.46 6.46
CA LEU A 159 2.43 19.28 5.77
C LEU A 159 1.16 19.43 6.63
N PRO A 160 0.33 20.48 6.42
CA PRO A 160 -0.94 20.65 7.13
C PRO A 160 -1.86 19.43 7.08
N PHE A 161 -1.78 18.65 6.00
CA PHE A 161 -2.51 17.38 5.85
C PHE A 161 -2.19 16.37 6.96
N VAL A 162 -0.94 16.27 7.42
CA VAL A 162 -0.56 15.36 8.53
C VAL A 162 -1.33 15.71 9.80
N ARG A 163 -1.42 17.01 10.12
CA ARG A 163 -2.21 17.49 11.27
C ARG A 163 -3.69 17.19 11.08
N GLN A 164 -4.24 17.51 9.92
CA GLN A 164 -5.65 17.25 9.63
C GLN A 164 -6.00 15.76 9.82
N LEU A 165 -5.14 14.86 9.32
CA LEU A 165 -5.32 13.43 9.44
C LEU A 165 -5.30 12.95 10.90
N VAL A 166 -4.37 13.49 11.72
CA VAL A 166 -4.24 13.13 13.15
C VAL A 166 -5.38 13.72 14.00
N GLU A 167 -5.79 14.95 13.74
CA GLU A 167 -6.65 15.70 14.67
C GLU A 167 -8.13 15.76 14.28
N LYS A 168 -8.46 15.65 12.99
CA LYS A 168 -9.81 15.89 12.49
C LYS A 168 -10.41 14.68 11.80
N ASP A 169 -9.62 14.01 10.97
CA ASP A 169 -10.17 12.99 10.08
C ASP A 169 -10.28 11.61 10.77
N GLY A 170 -9.71 11.45 11.97
CA GLY A 170 -9.69 10.17 12.69
C GLY A 170 -8.67 9.19 12.10
N GLY A 171 -7.58 9.69 11.51
CA GLY A 171 -6.57 8.86 10.84
C GLY A 171 -5.90 7.86 11.76
N LEU A 172 -5.73 8.18 13.05
CA LEU A 172 -5.16 7.26 14.03
C LEU A 172 -6.08 6.06 14.28
N ASP A 173 -7.38 6.29 14.52
CA ASP A 173 -8.36 5.23 14.71
C ASP A 173 -8.46 4.32 13.48
N THR A 174 -8.41 4.92 12.28
CA THR A 174 -8.36 4.17 11.02
C THR A 174 -7.12 3.28 10.95
N LEU A 175 -5.92 3.80 11.23
CA LEU A 175 -4.69 3.00 11.22
C LEU A 175 -4.74 1.87 12.24
N ILE A 176 -5.19 2.16 13.47
CA ILE A 176 -5.32 1.19 14.56
C ILE A 176 -6.24 0.04 14.16
N SER A 177 -7.41 0.35 13.58
CA SER A 177 -8.37 -0.67 13.12
C SER A 177 -7.87 -1.50 11.93
N CYS A 178 -6.87 -1.02 11.17
CA CYS A 178 -6.29 -1.75 10.04
C CYS A 178 -5.18 -2.73 10.42
N TYR A 179 -4.50 -2.53 11.57
CA TYR A 179 -3.33 -3.35 11.94
C TYR A 179 -3.66 -4.83 12.10
N ASP A 180 -4.67 -5.16 12.90
CA ASP A 180 -5.00 -6.55 13.19
C ASP A 180 -5.48 -7.30 11.92
N PRO A 181 -6.38 -6.76 11.07
CA PRO A 181 -6.72 -7.37 9.78
C PRO A 181 -5.53 -7.54 8.84
N ALA A 182 -4.65 -6.53 8.73
CA ALA A 182 -3.46 -6.60 7.88
C ALA A 182 -2.49 -7.70 8.34
N LEU A 183 -2.27 -7.79 9.65
CA LEU A 183 -1.41 -8.78 10.27
C LEU A 183 -1.94 -10.21 10.09
N VAL A 184 -3.24 -10.43 10.34
CA VAL A 184 -3.88 -11.73 10.10
C VAL A 184 -3.74 -12.13 8.63
N ALA A 185 -4.05 -11.22 7.70
CA ALA A 185 -3.91 -11.48 6.27
C ALA A 185 -2.46 -11.78 5.85
N PHE A 186 -1.48 -11.13 6.48
CA PHE A 186 -0.05 -11.37 6.24
C PHE A 186 0.37 -12.76 6.70
N LEU A 187 -0.03 -13.16 7.91
CA LEU A 187 0.27 -14.49 8.46
C LEU A 187 -0.40 -15.60 7.64
N ASP A 188 -1.58 -15.34 7.09
CA ASP A 188 -2.29 -16.21 6.14
C ASP A 188 -1.66 -16.24 4.72
N ASN A 189 -0.59 -15.49 4.48
CA ASN A 189 0.06 -15.34 3.18
C ASN A 189 -0.89 -14.86 2.06
N LYS A 190 -1.87 -14.00 2.39
CA LYS A 190 -2.76 -13.42 1.39
C LYS A 190 -2.00 -12.47 0.46
N GLN A 191 -2.38 -12.47 -0.82
CA GLN A 191 -1.84 -11.53 -1.80
C GLN A 191 -2.01 -10.09 -1.30
N TRP A 192 -1.00 -9.24 -1.52
CA TRP A 192 -0.92 -7.84 -1.09
C TRP A 192 -0.81 -7.59 0.42
N ALA A 193 -1.06 -8.58 1.28
CA ALA A 193 -1.12 -8.34 2.73
C ALA A 193 0.23 -7.87 3.31
N LYS A 194 1.34 -8.42 2.81
CA LYS A 194 2.69 -7.97 3.17
C LYS A 194 2.89 -6.50 2.81
N ASP A 195 2.54 -6.10 1.58
CA ASP A 195 2.73 -4.74 1.10
C ASP A 195 1.80 -3.75 1.81
N ALA A 196 0.56 -4.16 2.11
CA ALA A 196 -0.38 -3.39 2.90
C ALA A 196 0.15 -3.09 4.30
N LEU A 197 0.62 -4.13 5.02
CA LEU A 197 1.19 -3.96 6.35
C LEU A 197 2.43 -3.08 6.33
N ILE A 198 3.32 -3.25 5.35
CA ILE A 198 4.50 -2.40 5.18
C ILE A 198 4.10 -0.94 4.98
N ASP A 199 3.13 -0.65 4.12
CA ASP A 199 2.76 0.73 3.84
C ASP A 199 1.96 1.38 4.98
N LEU A 200 1.14 0.61 5.73
CA LEU A 200 0.53 1.07 6.99
C LEU A 200 1.58 1.49 8.02
N LEU A 201 2.64 0.68 8.18
CA LEU A 201 3.76 0.99 9.06
C LEU A 201 4.52 2.23 8.59
N LYS A 202 4.67 2.44 7.26
CA LYS A 202 5.28 3.66 6.73
C LYS A 202 4.43 4.91 6.98
N VAL A 203 3.10 4.84 6.80
CA VAL A 203 2.20 5.95 7.17
C VAL A 203 2.37 6.26 8.65
N THR A 204 2.34 5.22 9.49
CA THR A 204 2.48 5.37 10.95
C THR A 204 3.81 6.00 11.33
N PHE A 205 4.92 5.53 10.74
CA PHE A 205 6.23 6.16 10.91
C PHE A 205 6.22 7.63 10.52
N ASN A 206 5.65 7.98 9.35
CA ASN A 206 5.56 9.37 8.91
C ASN A 206 4.75 10.23 9.88
N LEU A 207 3.65 9.72 10.45
CA LEU A 207 2.86 10.46 11.44
C LEU A 207 3.65 10.66 12.74
N LEU A 208 4.29 9.61 13.24
CA LEU A 208 5.14 9.66 14.45
C LEU A 208 6.29 10.67 14.29
N LEU A 209 6.85 10.77 13.09
CA LEU A 209 7.96 11.67 12.80
C LEU A 209 7.53 13.11 12.52
N ASN A 210 6.52 13.30 11.66
CA ASN A 210 6.19 14.60 11.09
C ASN A 210 5.16 15.38 11.91
N TYR A 211 4.24 14.71 12.62
CA TYR A 211 3.23 15.41 13.41
C TYR A 211 3.84 16.20 14.58
N PRO A 212 4.75 15.67 15.41
CA PRO A 212 5.36 16.47 16.47
C PRO A 212 6.20 17.62 15.94
N ARG A 213 6.93 17.41 14.84
CA ARG A 213 7.73 18.46 14.18
C ARG A 213 6.88 19.62 13.66
N LEU A 214 5.68 19.33 13.15
CA LEU A 214 4.72 20.36 12.75
C LEU A 214 4.28 21.23 13.91
N LEU A 215 4.05 20.63 15.08
CA LEU A 215 3.63 21.38 16.27
C LEU A 215 4.76 22.29 16.78
N ASP A 216 6.00 21.79 16.80
CA ASP A 216 7.16 22.58 17.24
C ASP A 216 7.47 23.74 16.29
N ALA A 217 7.47 23.49 14.98
CA ALA A 217 7.76 24.51 13.98
C ALA A 217 6.76 25.69 14.00
N GLU A 218 5.52 25.45 14.45
CA GLU A 218 4.53 26.50 14.62
C GLU A 218 4.61 27.20 15.98
N ALA A 219 5.02 26.48 17.03
CA ALA A 219 5.22 27.05 18.35
C ALA A 219 6.43 28.00 18.37
N ASP A 220 7.51 27.64 17.69
CA ASP A 220 8.70 28.48 17.53
C ASP A 220 9.39 28.23 16.17
N PRO A 221 9.06 29.04 15.13
CA PRO A 221 9.65 28.91 13.80
C PRO A 221 11.16 29.19 13.75
N ALA A 222 11.74 29.84 14.77
CA ALA A 222 13.16 30.19 14.82
C ALA A 222 14.00 29.15 15.57
N ALA A 223 13.36 28.24 16.31
CA ALA A 223 14.05 27.19 17.05
C ALA A 223 14.74 26.19 16.09
N PRO A 224 15.94 25.70 16.46
CA PRO A 224 16.55 24.60 15.72
C PRO A 224 15.69 23.33 15.84
N PRO A 225 15.71 22.44 14.83
CA PRO A 225 14.97 21.18 14.89
C PRO A 225 15.37 20.37 16.12
N LYS A 226 14.42 20.06 16.99
CA LYS A 226 14.64 19.17 18.13
C LYS A 226 15.02 17.76 17.63
N PRO A 227 15.92 17.06 18.34
CA PRO A 227 16.27 15.69 18.00
C PRO A 227 15.06 14.75 18.14
N MET A 228 15.13 13.62 17.45
CA MET A 228 14.07 12.61 17.42
C MET A 228 13.74 12.11 18.84
N GLY A 229 12.46 12.16 19.22
CA GLY A 229 11.98 11.70 20.53
C GLY A 229 11.85 12.78 21.61
N GLU A 230 12.45 13.98 21.42
CA GLU A 230 12.19 15.12 22.32
C GLU A 230 10.86 15.81 22.01
N SER A 231 10.46 15.76 20.74
CA SER A 231 9.17 16.20 20.24
C SER A 231 8.19 15.03 20.25
N TRP A 232 7.41 14.89 21.32
CA TRP A 232 6.37 13.87 21.43
C TRP A 232 5.00 14.49 21.65
N SER A 233 3.96 13.88 21.07
CA SER A 233 2.57 14.23 21.33
C SER A 233 1.82 13.04 21.87
N ALA A 234 1.15 13.22 23.01
CA ALA A 234 0.29 12.19 23.62
C ALA A 234 -0.85 11.73 22.69
N LYS A 235 -1.23 12.53 21.67
CA LYS A 235 -2.21 12.10 20.66
C LYS A 235 -1.77 10.86 19.89
N LEU A 236 -0.47 10.60 19.77
CA LEU A 236 0.09 9.46 19.05
C LEU A 236 0.21 8.20 19.92
N GLU A 237 -0.01 8.31 21.23
CA GLU A 237 0.04 7.20 22.19
C GLU A 237 -0.79 5.98 21.79
N PRO A 238 -2.02 6.11 21.25
CA PRO A 238 -2.85 4.95 20.91
C PRO A 238 -2.22 4.02 19.86
N LEU A 239 -1.19 4.47 19.12
CA LEU A 239 -0.46 3.64 18.16
C LEU A 239 0.50 2.64 18.83
N LEU A 240 0.90 2.84 20.08
CA LEU A 240 1.91 2.01 20.74
C LEU A 240 1.45 0.54 20.86
N ALA A 241 0.25 0.32 21.39
CA ALA A 241 -0.28 -1.04 21.60
C ALA A 241 -0.37 -1.88 20.30
N PRO A 242 -0.98 -1.41 19.20
CA PRO A 242 -1.02 -2.19 17.95
C PRO A 242 0.36 -2.40 17.33
N LEU A 243 1.30 -1.45 17.47
CA LEU A 243 2.67 -1.63 17.00
C LEU A 243 3.41 -2.73 17.78
N LEU A 244 3.26 -2.77 19.12
CA LEU A 244 3.84 -3.83 19.95
C LEU A 244 3.24 -5.21 19.63
N ARG A 245 1.91 -5.29 19.45
CA ARG A 245 1.27 -6.54 19.00
C ARG A 245 1.79 -7.00 17.66
N THR A 246 1.90 -6.08 16.70
CA THR A 246 2.46 -6.35 15.37
C THR A 246 3.90 -6.86 15.48
N PHE A 247 4.76 -6.17 16.24
CA PHE A 247 6.14 -6.59 16.46
C PHE A 247 6.25 -7.99 17.08
N ALA A 248 5.43 -8.30 18.08
CA ALA A 248 5.44 -9.59 18.77
C ALA A 248 4.94 -10.74 17.89
N ALA A 249 4.00 -10.48 16.99
CA ALA A 249 3.40 -11.50 16.12
C ALA A 249 4.21 -11.79 14.85
N LEU A 250 5.10 -10.87 14.43
CA LEU A 250 5.89 -11.06 13.23
C LEU A 250 6.95 -12.17 13.42
N PRO A 251 7.12 -13.09 12.44
CA PRO A 251 8.12 -14.14 12.53
C PRO A 251 9.54 -13.57 12.66
N GLN A 252 10.24 -13.90 13.75
CA GLN A 252 11.66 -13.59 13.94
C GLN A 252 12.47 -14.73 13.30
N GLY A 253 12.79 -14.59 12.01
CA GLY A 253 13.52 -15.61 11.27
C GLY A 253 14.93 -15.82 11.82
N ALA A 254 15.33 -17.07 12.05
CA ALA A 254 16.65 -17.43 12.58
C ALA A 254 17.84 -17.08 11.65
N GLN A 255 17.59 -16.79 10.36
CA GLN A 255 18.64 -16.58 9.35
C GLN A 255 18.73 -15.16 8.78
N ALA A 256 17.75 -14.28 9.05
CA ALA A 256 17.78 -12.89 8.59
C ALA A 256 17.04 -12.00 9.61
N PRO A 257 17.76 -11.40 10.57
CA PRO A 257 17.13 -10.83 11.76
C PRO A 257 16.27 -9.59 11.49
N PHE A 258 16.38 -8.95 10.31
CA PHE A 258 15.69 -7.69 10.01
C PHE A 258 15.28 -7.58 8.54
N VAL A 259 14.09 -8.10 8.20
CA VAL A 259 13.46 -7.90 6.89
C VAL A 259 12.08 -7.24 7.05
N PRO A 260 11.60 -6.46 6.06
CA PRO A 260 10.23 -5.98 6.05
C PRO A 260 9.22 -7.13 6.19
N PRO A 261 8.17 -7.00 7.03
CA PRO A 261 7.72 -5.79 7.73
C PRO A 261 8.40 -5.49 9.08
N LEU A 262 9.23 -6.38 9.63
CA LEU A 262 9.85 -6.24 10.96
C LEU A 262 10.68 -4.96 11.11
N THR A 263 11.45 -4.59 10.08
CA THR A 263 12.22 -3.34 10.08
C THR A 263 11.34 -2.09 10.20
N HIS A 264 10.18 -2.09 9.57
CA HIS A 264 9.28 -0.93 9.57
C HIS A 264 8.59 -0.75 10.93
N VAL A 265 8.17 -1.84 11.59
CA VAL A 265 7.59 -1.74 12.93
C VAL A 265 8.62 -1.29 13.96
N VAL A 266 9.87 -1.75 13.84
CA VAL A 266 10.97 -1.24 14.68
C VAL A 266 11.19 0.25 14.42
N HIS A 267 11.23 0.70 13.17
CA HIS A 267 11.37 2.13 12.84
C HIS A 267 10.22 2.98 13.40
N SER A 268 8.98 2.49 13.42
CA SER A 268 7.88 3.19 14.09
C SER A 268 8.08 3.22 15.61
N LEU A 269 8.39 2.08 16.22
CA LEU A 269 8.54 1.94 17.67
C LEU A 269 9.66 2.83 18.25
N ILE A 270 10.80 2.99 17.55
CA ILE A 270 11.90 3.86 18.03
C ILE A 270 11.54 5.34 18.11
N ASN A 271 10.43 5.77 17.50
CA ASN A 271 9.93 7.15 17.59
C ASN A 271 9.03 7.38 18.81
N ILE A 272 8.67 6.32 19.55
CA ILE A 272 7.77 6.40 20.71
C ILE A 272 8.63 6.39 21.99
N PRO A 273 8.49 7.37 22.90
CA PRO A 273 9.27 7.40 24.13
C PRO A 273 8.91 6.22 25.04
N VAL A 274 9.93 5.62 25.68
CA VAL A 274 9.72 4.45 26.55
C VAL A 274 9.32 4.85 27.96
N ALA A 275 10.02 5.82 28.56
CA ALA A 275 9.83 6.21 29.96
C ALA A 275 8.37 6.52 30.37
N PRO A 276 7.59 7.33 29.62
CA PRO A 276 6.20 7.62 30.01
C PRO A 276 5.24 6.42 29.85
N TYR A 277 5.65 5.37 29.12
CA TYR A 277 4.80 4.24 28.76
C TYR A 277 5.43 2.90 29.14
N ALA A 278 6.35 2.90 30.11
CA ALA A 278 7.15 1.72 30.47
C ALA A 278 6.26 0.51 30.82
N GLU A 279 5.11 0.75 31.47
CA GLU A 279 4.14 -0.30 31.77
C GLU A 279 3.62 -0.99 30.51
N ILE A 280 3.32 -0.25 29.44
CA ILE A 280 2.82 -0.81 28.17
C ILE A 280 3.96 -1.53 27.43
N TRP A 281 5.15 -0.92 27.40
CA TRP A 281 6.34 -1.47 26.75
C TRP A 281 6.85 -2.77 27.37
N LEU A 282 6.81 -2.85 28.70
CA LEU A 282 7.42 -3.92 29.49
C LEU A 282 6.37 -4.83 30.13
N SER A 283 5.09 -4.63 29.82
CA SER A 283 4.03 -5.53 30.26
C SER A 283 4.37 -6.95 29.85
N PRO A 284 4.42 -7.90 30.80
CA PRO A 284 4.64 -9.29 30.47
C PRO A 284 3.55 -9.73 29.51
N SER A 285 3.93 -10.02 28.26
CA SER A 285 3.00 -10.50 27.24
C SER A 285 2.25 -11.72 27.82
N PRO A 286 0.91 -11.76 27.77
CA PRO A 286 0.18 -12.91 28.27
C PRO A 286 0.67 -14.13 27.51
N SER A 287 1.44 -14.97 28.22
CA SER A 287 1.97 -16.21 27.65
C SER A 287 0.79 -16.96 27.06
N PRO A 288 0.87 -17.43 25.79
CA PRO A 288 -0.23 -18.21 25.22
C PRO A 288 -0.38 -19.43 26.12
N SER A 289 -1.46 -19.47 26.88
CA SER A 289 -1.81 -20.61 27.70
C SER A 289 -2.01 -21.77 26.73
N ARG A 290 -0.97 -22.61 26.64
CA ARG A 290 -1.07 -23.95 26.06
C ARG A 290 -2.31 -24.56 26.70
N ALA A 291 -3.38 -24.70 25.91
CA ALA A 291 -4.57 -25.42 26.30
C ALA A 291 -4.11 -26.82 26.71
N SER A 292 -3.97 -27.00 28.01
CA SER A 292 -3.70 -28.29 28.60
C SER A 292 -5.01 -29.03 28.42
N SER A 293 -5.05 -29.92 27.43
CA SER A 293 -6.14 -30.86 27.25
C SER A 293 -6.32 -31.63 28.56
N ALA A 294 -7.29 -31.19 29.35
CA ALA A 294 -7.80 -31.93 30.50
C ALA A 294 -8.35 -33.25 29.95
N SER A 295 -7.52 -34.28 30.07
CA SER A 295 -7.88 -35.65 29.72
C SER A 295 -8.92 -36.09 30.73
N ALA A 296 -10.17 -36.20 30.29
CA ALA A 296 -11.22 -36.87 31.03
C ALA A 296 -10.77 -38.32 31.30
N ALA A 297 -10.62 -38.67 32.56
CA ALA A 297 -10.47 -40.05 32.99
C ALA A 297 -11.79 -40.77 32.76
N ALA A 298 -11.86 -41.56 31.70
CA ALA A 298 -12.84 -42.61 31.52
C ALA A 298 -12.10 -43.93 31.33
N ASP A 299 -12.23 -44.72 32.39
CA ASP A 299 -11.92 -46.13 32.56
C ASP A 299 -12.39 -46.99 31.37
N ALA A 300 -11.46 -47.64 30.65
CA ALA A 300 -11.67 -48.95 30.01
C ALA A 300 -10.39 -49.49 29.31
N SER A 301 -10.12 -50.74 29.63
CA SER A 301 -9.01 -51.64 29.25
C SER A 301 -8.85 -51.98 27.74
N PRO A 302 -7.75 -52.67 27.33
CA PRO A 302 -7.08 -52.50 26.04
C PRO A 302 -7.41 -53.57 24.99
N LYS A 303 -7.16 -53.24 23.71
CA LYS A 303 -7.02 -54.19 22.60
C LYS A 303 -5.86 -53.79 21.68
N PRO A 304 -4.86 -54.67 21.45
CA PRO A 304 -3.94 -54.60 20.31
C PRO A 304 -4.45 -55.54 19.17
N PRO A 305 -3.69 -55.83 18.10
CA PRO A 305 -2.63 -55.10 17.37
C PRO A 305 -2.95 -55.00 15.87
N SER A 306 -2.15 -54.26 15.08
CA SER A 306 -1.73 -54.67 13.72
C SER A 306 -0.96 -53.55 12.98
N SER A 307 0.33 -53.81 12.71
CA SER A 307 1.00 -53.76 11.39
C SER A 307 0.83 -52.49 10.52
N SER A 308 1.83 -51.90 9.87
CA SER A 308 3.07 -52.43 9.29
C SER A 308 3.84 -51.28 8.61
N SER A 309 5.14 -51.51 8.38
CA SER A 309 5.99 -51.06 7.26
C SER A 309 6.27 -49.55 7.10
N ALA A 310 7.47 -49.03 7.44
CA ALA A 310 8.77 -49.11 6.72
C ALA A 310 8.90 -48.02 5.60
N PRO A 311 10.09 -47.72 5.06
CA PRO A 311 10.84 -46.52 5.44
C PRO A 311 11.12 -45.54 4.30
N SER A 312 11.60 -44.37 4.74
CA SER A 312 12.10 -43.22 4.01
C SER A 312 13.14 -43.55 2.91
N SER A 313 12.85 -43.10 1.70
CA SER A 313 13.81 -42.99 0.59
C SER A 313 14.34 -41.56 0.49
N ARG A 314 15.65 -41.43 0.66
CA ARG A 314 16.46 -40.23 0.40
C ARG A 314 16.97 -40.30 -1.05
N PRO A 315 17.05 -39.18 -1.78
CA PRO A 315 18.33 -38.83 -2.43
C PRO A 315 18.60 -37.32 -2.32
N GLU A 316 19.75 -36.90 -1.78
CA GLU A 316 21.07 -36.76 -2.45
C GLU A 316 21.20 -35.44 -3.23
N SER A 317 22.00 -34.53 -2.65
CA SER A 317 22.39 -33.21 -3.17
C SER A 317 23.28 -33.31 -4.42
N PRO A 318 23.18 -32.36 -5.36
CA PRO A 318 24.25 -32.07 -6.30
C PRO A 318 25.18 -30.96 -5.80
N ALA A 319 26.47 -31.16 -6.09
CA ALA A 319 27.63 -30.32 -5.79
C ALA A 319 27.71 -29.04 -6.68
N PRO A 320 28.65 -28.10 -6.38
CA PRO A 320 28.71 -26.77 -6.99
C PRO A 320 29.40 -26.75 -8.36
N LEU A 321 28.99 -25.79 -9.21
CA LEU A 321 29.59 -25.51 -10.52
C LEU A 321 30.94 -24.76 -10.42
N PRO A 322 31.87 -24.98 -11.37
CA PRO A 322 33.15 -24.27 -11.44
C PRO A 322 33.06 -22.88 -12.09
N PRO A 323 34.09 -22.02 -11.92
CA PRO A 323 34.06 -20.61 -12.29
C PRO A 323 34.25 -20.35 -13.79
N ILE A 324 33.60 -19.30 -14.29
CA ILE A 324 33.65 -18.82 -15.68
C ILE A 324 34.85 -17.89 -15.86
N ASP A 325 35.73 -18.24 -16.79
CA ASP A 325 36.86 -17.45 -17.27
C ASP A 325 36.38 -16.41 -18.30
N VAL A 326 36.62 -15.13 -18.02
CA VAL A 326 36.23 -14.01 -18.90
C VAL A 326 37.49 -13.40 -19.50
N THR A 327 37.94 -13.93 -20.62
CA THR A 327 38.79 -13.21 -21.56
C THR A 327 38.41 -13.54 -23.01
N LYS A 328 37.80 -12.56 -23.70
CA LYS A 328 37.98 -12.21 -25.13
C LYS A 328 36.74 -11.52 -25.71
N LYS A 329 36.92 -10.27 -26.13
CA LYS A 329 36.63 -9.71 -27.48
C LYS A 329 36.84 -8.19 -27.37
N ALA A 330 37.76 -7.61 -28.17
CA ALA A 330 37.67 -7.33 -29.60
C ALA A 330 36.65 -6.22 -29.87
#